data_AF-A0A956GXI7-F1
#
_entry.id   AF-A0A956GXI7-F1
#
_cell.length_a   1.000
_cell.length_b   1.000
_cell.length_c   1.000
_cell.angle_alpha   90.00
_cell.angle_beta   90.00
_cell.angle_gamma   90.00
#
_symmetry.space_group_name_H-M   'P 1'
#
loop_
_entity.id
_entity.type
_entity.pdbx_description
1 polymer ?
#
loop_
_entity_poly.entity_id
_entity_poly.type
_entity_poly.pdbx_seq_one_letter_code
_entity_poly.pdbx_strand_id
1 'polypeptide(L)'
;VVEATVTAAGDCLTLPVRATVDAGSVQLGGAAARDVVVDAGAQTMTACGAGWDVGATVTLEADLTVALETWGGSQVGYSISDDANRGHFYYLVSWVGGCDRFGPCDHAPDVFARYRFTITHPADVTVLCPGTVTAGATETTCEFDHDGGPTYSTFGVVASNDWDVSALGTWDGVAVTAYNRRGSGVVGRIDAASQTAFLAWMRQTFGAFPYGDELRLVTGPTYWLGFEHPGNIVLLDTLDRQLNPAYRDPVNHTLTHELAHQWAGDQTTLADTYDFVWKESMAEYLAFVHEDTLDAATAQRTALAWKSFAVGAAFYPVPEEHPPLLDYYGEVYGPGPMILFRQLEALASRDAVIAALQELLGRPHAISVADVRAALEDTTGLDLGGYFDRWAIGTGAPTWPTFEVTTEDQGGGAIAVTVRQATPTDALYGCAFAVELDGANPDERAEVWIDLGVDGTAQVTEVAQGVTFAVTGTVLDPHGSCLAYPATAAAAPAPAPRGLVGSLPRARPQPPARGLDLRGHG
;
A
#
# COMPACT_ATOMS: atom_id res chain seq x y z
N VAL A 1 21.50 7.59 17.04
CA VAL A 1 22.66 8.02 16.23
C VAL A 1 22.25 8.02 14.78
N VAL A 2 22.58 9.08 14.04
CA VAL A 2 22.36 9.21 12.60
C VAL A 2 23.72 9.36 11.95
N GLU A 3 24.02 8.54 10.95
CA GLU A 3 25.23 8.69 10.14
C GLU A 3 24.84 9.28 8.79
N ALA A 4 25.54 10.32 8.35
CA ALA A 4 25.26 11.01 7.09
C ALA A 4 26.54 11.24 6.28
N THR A 5 26.41 11.21 4.96
CA THR A 5 27.50 11.60 4.05
C THR A 5 27.37 13.08 3.69
N VAL A 6 28.45 13.84 3.85
CA VAL A 6 28.49 15.27 3.58
C VAL A 6 28.47 15.52 2.08
N THR A 7 27.40 16.14 1.57
CA THR A 7 27.24 16.47 0.13
C THR A 7 27.69 17.89 -0.21
N ALA A 8 27.76 18.78 0.78
CA ALA A 8 28.28 20.13 0.67
C ALA A 8 29.20 20.43 1.85
N ALA A 9 30.39 20.97 1.58
CA ALA A 9 31.35 21.31 2.63
C ALA A 9 30.76 22.40 3.55
N GLY A 10 30.97 22.24 4.86
CA GLY A 10 30.40 23.14 5.85
C GLY A 10 30.61 22.62 7.26
N ASP A 11 30.19 23.41 8.24
CA ASP A 11 30.33 23.11 9.66
C ASP A 11 29.00 22.92 10.39
N CYS A 12 27.88 22.92 9.67
CA CYS A 12 26.56 22.70 10.23
C CYS A 12 25.78 21.64 9.45
N LEU A 13 25.01 20.81 10.16
CA LEU A 13 24.06 19.83 9.63
C LEU A 13 22.66 20.24 10.07
N THR A 14 21.74 20.34 9.11
CA THR A 14 20.32 20.59 9.38
C THR A 14 19.51 19.36 8.97
N LEU A 15 18.71 18.83 9.89
CA LEU A 15 17.77 17.74 9.63
C LEU A 15 16.37 18.12 10.09
N PRO A 16 15.32 17.65 9.40
CA PRO A 16 13.97 17.69 9.92
C PRO A 16 13.85 17.00 11.28
N VAL A 17 13.09 17.60 12.21
CA VAL A 17 12.72 17.00 13.48
C VAL A 17 11.43 17.62 14.03
N ARG A 18 10.50 16.75 14.45
CA ARG A 18 9.30 17.08 15.23
C ARG A 18 9.34 16.51 16.64
N ALA A 19 10.23 15.55 16.91
CA ALA A 19 10.49 15.02 18.25
C ALA A 19 11.05 16.10 19.18
N THR A 20 10.87 15.93 20.50
CA THR A 20 11.51 16.80 21.49
C THR A 20 12.96 16.38 21.67
N VAL A 21 13.89 17.26 21.29
CA VAL A 21 15.34 17.05 21.40
C VAL A 21 15.89 17.68 22.67
N ASP A 22 16.70 16.95 23.43
CA ASP A 22 17.57 17.56 24.43
C ASP A 22 18.79 18.18 23.72
N ALA A 23 18.72 19.49 23.45
CA ALA A 23 19.80 20.21 22.77
C ALA A 23 21.17 20.08 23.48
N GLY A 24 21.19 19.83 24.80
CA GLY A 24 22.43 19.67 25.56
C GLY A 24 23.11 18.31 25.35
N SER A 25 22.37 17.32 24.85
CA SER A 25 22.89 15.98 24.55
C SER A 25 23.52 15.87 23.15
N VAL A 26 23.32 16.89 22.30
CA VAL A 26 23.64 16.78 20.87
C VAL A 26 25.15 16.73 20.64
N GLN A 27 25.59 15.67 19.99
CA GLN A 27 26.96 15.50 19.52
C GLN A 27 26.99 15.45 18.00
N LEU A 28 28.03 16.03 17.41
CA LEU A 28 28.24 16.05 15.96
C LEU A 28 29.70 15.73 15.65
N GLY A 29 29.94 14.65 14.91
CA GLY A 29 31.27 14.12 14.62
C GLY A 29 32.01 13.57 15.83
N GLY A 30 31.28 12.97 16.78
CA GLY A 30 31.85 12.36 18.00
C GLY A 30 32.30 13.37 19.08
N ALA A 31 31.86 14.63 18.99
CA ALA A 31 32.08 15.65 20.00
C ALA A 31 30.80 16.47 20.23
N ALA A 32 30.67 17.11 21.39
CA ALA A 32 29.56 18.01 21.67
C ALA A 32 29.43 19.08 20.58
N ALA A 33 28.21 19.29 20.07
CA ALA A 33 27.96 20.31 19.08
C ALA A 33 28.30 21.70 19.66
N ARG A 34 28.95 22.54 18.84
CA ARG A 34 29.33 23.92 19.19
C ARG A 34 28.11 24.81 19.35
N ASP A 35 27.11 24.59 18.50
CA ASP A 35 25.84 25.30 18.50
C ASP A 35 24.72 24.34 18.07
N VAL A 36 23.54 24.49 18.67
CA VAL A 36 22.37 23.67 18.41
C VAL A 36 21.14 24.57 18.41
N VAL A 37 20.45 24.61 17.28
CA VAL A 37 19.21 25.36 17.10
C VAL A 37 18.11 24.38 16.74
N VAL A 38 17.11 24.24 17.61
CA VAL A 38 15.87 23.51 17.32
C VAL A 38 14.79 24.53 17.00
N ASP A 39 14.36 24.59 15.75
CA ASP A 39 13.30 25.47 15.28
C ASP A 39 11.99 24.69 15.19
N ALA A 40 11.13 24.87 16.19
CA ALA A 40 9.82 24.22 16.24
C ALA A 40 8.86 24.69 15.13
N GLY A 41 9.04 25.92 14.61
CA GLY A 41 8.22 26.46 13.54
C GLY A 41 8.60 25.89 12.18
N ALA A 42 9.91 25.78 11.93
CA ALA A 42 10.45 25.14 10.72
C ALA A 42 10.50 23.61 10.81
N GLN A 43 10.29 23.03 12.00
CA GLN A 43 10.42 21.59 12.28
C GLN A 43 11.81 21.05 11.89
N THR A 44 12.85 21.79 12.27
CA THR A 44 14.24 21.42 11.97
C THR A 44 15.13 21.53 13.19
N MET A 45 16.21 20.77 13.18
CA MET A 45 17.34 20.94 14.07
C MET A 45 18.59 21.20 13.25
N THR A 46 19.31 22.25 13.60
CA THR A 46 20.64 22.54 13.07
C THR A 46 21.67 22.36 14.17
N ALA A 47 22.67 21.51 13.94
CA ALA A 47 23.81 21.32 14.83
C ALA A 47 25.09 21.71 14.09
N CYS A 48 25.99 22.46 14.74
CA CYS A 48 27.25 22.90 14.15
C CYS A 48 28.46 22.37 14.93
N GLY A 49 29.56 22.07 14.23
CA GLY A 49 30.77 21.49 14.81
C GLY A 49 32.07 21.99 14.16
N ALA A 50 32.99 21.07 13.86
CA ALA A 50 34.36 21.38 13.45
C ALA A 50 34.53 21.66 11.94
N GLY A 51 33.53 21.35 11.12
CA GLY A 51 33.63 21.44 9.67
C GLY A 51 34.01 20.11 9.02
N TRP A 52 33.40 19.82 7.88
CA TRP A 52 33.66 18.62 7.09
C TRP A 52 33.73 18.95 5.60
N ASP A 53 34.62 18.24 4.90
CA ASP A 53 34.70 18.28 3.45
C ASP A 53 33.62 17.38 2.81
N VAL A 54 33.31 17.64 1.55
CA VAL A 54 32.42 16.78 0.75
C VAL A 54 32.95 15.35 0.73
N GLY A 55 32.06 14.39 0.97
CA GLY A 55 32.35 12.95 1.00
C GLY A 55 32.75 12.41 2.38
N ALA A 56 32.92 13.28 3.40
CA ALA A 56 33.12 12.81 4.76
C ALA A 56 31.85 12.18 5.33
N THR A 57 32.00 11.16 6.18
CA THR A 57 30.91 10.64 7.02
C THR A 57 30.89 11.39 8.34
N VAL A 58 29.73 11.90 8.74
CA VAL A 58 29.52 12.57 10.02
C VAL A 58 28.45 11.84 10.82
N THR A 59 28.67 11.71 12.13
CA THR A 59 27.69 11.15 13.06
C THR A 59 26.99 12.27 13.81
N LEU A 60 25.66 12.19 13.93
CA LEU A 60 24.83 13.03 14.78
C LEU A 60 24.22 12.15 15.88
N GLU A 61 24.41 12.54 17.12
CA GLU A 61 23.85 11.85 18.28
C GLU A 61 23.00 12.85 19.06
N ALA A 62 21.83 12.42 19.52
CA ALA A 62 20.94 13.25 20.30
C ALA A 62 20.04 12.36 21.15
N ASP A 63 19.82 12.77 22.40
CA ASP A 63 18.81 12.20 23.27
C ASP A 63 17.47 12.88 22.96
N LEU A 64 16.43 12.04 22.89
CA LEU A 64 15.11 12.42 22.41
C LEU A 64 14.06 11.90 23.37
N THR A 65 12.98 12.67 23.56
CA THR A 65 11.76 12.17 24.17
C THR A 65 10.67 12.09 23.12
N VAL A 66 10.22 10.88 22.83
CA VAL A 66 9.10 10.61 21.92
C VAL A 66 7.84 10.36 22.74
N ALA A 67 6.75 11.03 22.40
CA ALA A 67 5.46 10.82 23.06
C ALA A 67 4.91 9.42 22.74
N LEU A 68 4.39 8.74 23.76
CA LEU A 68 3.70 7.44 23.60
C LEU A 68 2.26 7.66 23.13
N GLU A 69 2.10 8.17 21.92
CA GLU A 69 0.81 8.50 21.32
C GLU A 69 0.75 8.06 19.85
N THR A 70 -0.48 7.90 19.35
CA THR A 70 -0.74 7.76 17.93
C THR A 70 -1.24 9.09 17.35
N TRP A 71 -1.03 9.29 16.05
CA TRP A 71 -1.38 10.56 15.39
C TRP A 71 -2.60 10.44 14.50
N GLY A 72 -3.48 11.44 14.63
CA GLY A 72 -4.78 11.46 13.95
C GLY A 72 -5.70 10.34 14.45
N GLY A 73 -6.56 9.85 13.57
CA GLY A 73 -7.38 8.65 13.81
C GLY A 73 -6.65 7.33 13.50
N SER A 74 -5.35 7.37 13.22
CA SER A 74 -4.54 6.23 12.78
C SER A 74 -3.78 5.59 13.95
N GLN A 75 -3.00 4.53 13.65
CA GLN A 75 -2.05 3.92 14.57
C GLN A 75 -0.59 4.36 14.31
N VAL A 76 -0.34 5.29 13.38
CA VAL A 76 1.00 5.85 13.17
C VAL A 76 1.47 6.50 14.48
N GLY A 77 2.70 6.22 14.89
CA GLY A 77 3.24 6.59 16.19
C GLY A 77 3.41 5.37 17.08
N TYR A 78 3.17 5.54 18.37
CA TYR A 78 3.30 4.47 19.35
C TYR A 78 1.95 4.08 19.92
N SER A 79 1.60 2.80 19.80
CA SER A 79 0.38 2.24 20.35
C SER A 79 0.66 1.09 21.32
N ILE A 80 -0.16 1.02 22.36
CA ILE A 80 -0.17 -0.06 23.34
C ILE A 80 -1.57 -0.63 23.37
N SER A 81 -1.69 -1.94 23.18
CA SER A 81 -2.95 -2.66 23.23
C SER A 81 -2.87 -3.81 24.22
N ASP A 82 -3.72 -3.77 25.22
CA ASP A 82 -3.81 -4.79 26.27
C ASP A 82 -4.99 -5.71 26.00
N ASP A 83 -4.80 -7.01 26.25
CA ASP A 83 -5.91 -7.97 26.29
C ASP A 83 -6.36 -8.28 27.73
N ALA A 84 -7.47 -8.99 27.88
CA ALA A 84 -8.02 -9.36 29.19
C ALA A 84 -7.12 -10.32 30.00
N ASN A 85 -6.13 -10.95 29.36
CA ASN A 85 -5.22 -11.93 29.94
C ASN A 85 -3.83 -11.34 30.25
N ARG A 86 -3.69 -10.00 30.27
CA ARG A 86 -2.42 -9.28 30.47
C ARG A 86 -1.41 -9.49 29.33
N GLY A 87 -1.87 -9.87 28.15
CA GLY A 87 -1.11 -9.82 26.92
C GLY A 87 -0.97 -8.36 26.50
N HIS A 88 0.27 -7.90 26.41
CA HIS A 88 0.61 -6.56 25.95
C HIS A 88 1.09 -6.63 24.51
N PHE A 89 0.59 -5.74 23.67
CA PHE A 89 1.09 -5.53 22.31
C PHE A 89 1.54 -4.08 22.17
N TYR A 90 2.81 -3.89 21.87
CA TYR A 90 3.44 -2.60 21.63
C TYR A 90 3.73 -2.49 20.14
N TYR A 91 3.40 -1.36 19.55
CA TYR A 91 3.63 -1.13 18.13
C TYR A 91 4.06 0.30 17.89
N LEU A 92 5.27 0.43 17.35
CA LEU A 92 5.83 1.66 16.81
C LEU A 92 5.74 1.60 15.29
N VAL A 93 5.11 2.58 14.67
CA VAL A 93 4.91 2.65 13.21
C VAL A 93 5.22 4.05 12.71
N SER A 94 6.11 4.15 11.74
CA SER A 94 6.33 5.37 10.97
C SER A 94 5.34 5.51 9.81
N TRP A 95 5.45 6.60 9.07
CA TRP A 95 4.63 6.89 7.90
C TRP A 95 5.43 7.68 6.89
N VAL A 96 4.89 7.84 5.68
CA VAL A 96 5.48 8.69 4.65
C VAL A 96 5.66 10.10 5.21
N GLY A 97 6.89 10.62 5.13
CA GLY A 97 7.24 11.90 5.73
C GLY A 97 7.18 11.94 7.27
N GLY A 98 7.23 10.79 7.94
CA GLY A 98 6.93 10.63 9.36
C GLY A 98 8.13 10.39 10.29
N CYS A 99 9.30 10.02 9.76
CA CYS A 99 10.42 9.57 10.60
C CYS A 99 10.98 10.66 11.52
N ASP A 100 10.88 11.92 11.10
CA ASP A 100 11.27 13.12 11.86
C ASP A 100 10.49 13.30 13.19
N ARG A 101 9.36 12.60 13.35
CA ARG A 101 8.60 12.54 14.62
C ARG A 101 9.26 11.68 15.69
N PHE A 102 10.18 10.82 15.30
CA PHE A 102 10.89 9.91 16.20
C PHE A 102 12.34 10.34 16.46
N GLY A 103 12.85 11.30 15.69
CA GLY A 103 14.17 11.89 15.87
C GLY A 103 14.60 12.68 14.64
N PRO A 104 15.78 13.33 14.65
CA PRO A 104 16.32 13.98 13.46
C PRO A 104 16.45 12.97 12.31
N CYS A 105 15.80 13.25 11.19
CA CYS A 105 15.71 12.30 10.08
C CYS A 105 15.46 13.03 8.75
N ASP A 106 16.08 12.57 7.67
CA ASP A 106 15.63 12.90 6.32
C ASP A 106 14.35 12.10 6.03
N HIS A 107 13.22 12.80 5.99
CA HIS A 107 11.90 12.19 5.83
C HIS A 107 11.41 12.19 4.38
N ALA A 108 12.26 12.59 3.43
CA ALA A 108 11.95 12.44 2.02
C ALA A 108 11.70 10.96 1.70
N PRO A 109 10.65 10.63 0.93
CA PRO A 109 10.32 9.24 0.67
C PRO A 109 11.23 8.59 -0.39
N ASP A 110 11.96 9.39 -1.17
CA ASP A 110 12.82 8.96 -2.27
C ASP A 110 14.21 8.47 -1.85
N VAL A 111 14.49 8.51 -0.54
CA VAL A 111 15.77 8.08 0.04
C VAL A 111 15.61 6.85 0.91
N PHE A 112 16.60 5.96 0.80
CA PHE A 112 16.76 4.83 1.70
C PHE A 112 17.73 5.15 2.82
N ALA A 113 17.53 4.50 3.96
CA ALA A 113 18.49 4.52 5.04
C ALA A 113 18.73 3.09 5.56
N ARG A 114 19.81 2.94 6.33
CA ARG A 114 20.08 1.72 7.09
C ARG A 114 19.75 1.97 8.54
N TYR A 115 19.25 0.96 9.22
CA TYR A 115 18.69 1.13 10.56
C TYR A 115 19.33 0.16 11.53
N ARG A 116 19.63 0.67 12.72
CA ARG A 116 19.93 -0.13 13.89
C ARG A 116 19.01 0.29 15.01
N PHE A 117 18.21 -0.65 15.51
CA PHE A 117 17.40 -0.45 16.71
C PHE A 117 18.00 -1.25 17.86
N THR A 118 18.24 -0.60 18.99
CA THR A 118 18.52 -1.29 20.26
C THR A 118 17.34 -1.03 21.18
N ILE A 119 16.61 -2.10 21.53
CA ILE A 119 15.36 -2.02 22.28
C ILE A 119 15.56 -2.71 23.63
N THR A 120 15.51 -1.94 24.71
CA THR A 120 15.45 -2.49 26.08
C THR A 120 14.00 -2.88 26.41
N HIS A 121 13.80 -4.09 26.94
CA HIS A 121 12.47 -4.62 27.26
C HIS A 121 12.49 -5.56 28.48
N PRO A 122 11.33 -5.82 29.12
CA PRO A 122 11.19 -6.87 30.13
C PRO A 122 11.52 -8.27 29.59
N ALA A 123 11.94 -9.18 30.47
CA ALA A 123 12.46 -10.48 30.06
C ALA A 123 11.44 -11.45 29.46
N ASP A 124 10.14 -11.19 29.64
CA ASP A 124 9.05 -11.97 29.06
C ASP A 124 8.53 -11.38 27.74
N VAL A 125 9.10 -10.28 27.25
CA VAL A 125 8.71 -9.62 26.00
C VAL A 125 9.62 -10.08 24.87
N THR A 126 9.01 -10.42 23.73
CA THR A 126 9.69 -10.63 22.45
C THR A 126 9.58 -9.37 21.61
N VAL A 127 10.65 -8.97 20.94
CA VAL A 127 10.71 -7.80 20.04
C VAL A 127 10.99 -8.27 18.61
N LEU A 128 10.26 -7.71 17.64
CA LEU A 128 10.39 -7.92 16.21
C LEU A 128 10.41 -6.58 15.47
N CYS A 129 11.10 -6.57 14.36
CA CYS A 129 11.49 -5.37 13.61
C CYS A 129 12.08 -5.83 12.27
N PRO A 130 12.13 -4.95 11.26
CA PRO A 130 12.84 -5.22 10.03
C PRO A 130 14.32 -5.56 10.24
N GLY A 131 14.83 -6.47 9.41
CA GLY A 131 16.23 -6.87 9.40
C GLY A 131 16.57 -8.06 10.31
N THR A 132 17.86 -8.20 10.62
CA THR A 132 18.40 -9.27 11.45
C THR A 132 18.12 -8.97 12.92
N VAL A 133 17.40 -9.88 13.59
CA VAL A 133 17.03 -9.74 15.01
C VAL A 133 17.98 -10.55 15.89
N THR A 134 18.72 -9.86 16.76
CA THR A 134 19.53 -10.46 17.82
C THR A 134 18.85 -10.24 19.16
N ALA A 135 18.07 -11.24 19.59
CA ALA A 135 17.35 -11.20 20.86
C ALA A 135 18.26 -11.52 22.06
N GLY A 136 18.19 -10.67 23.08
CA GLY A 136 18.78 -10.89 24.40
C GLY A 136 17.70 -10.99 25.48
N ALA A 137 18.11 -11.26 26.72
CA ALA A 137 17.16 -11.47 27.81
C ALA A 137 16.36 -10.21 28.21
N THR A 138 16.91 -9.01 28.02
CA THR A 138 16.24 -7.73 28.34
C THR A 138 16.55 -6.63 27.34
N GLU A 139 17.19 -7.00 26.23
CA GLU A 139 17.60 -6.10 25.17
C GLU A 139 17.60 -6.88 23.87
N THR A 140 17.01 -6.31 22.82
CA THR A 140 17.01 -6.86 21.47
C THR A 140 17.62 -5.84 20.53
N THR A 141 18.53 -6.29 19.66
CA THR A 141 19.07 -5.47 18.57
C THR A 141 18.44 -5.90 17.24
N CYS A 142 18.05 -4.93 16.42
CA CYS A 142 17.64 -5.11 15.04
C CYS A 142 18.64 -4.41 14.13
N GLU A 143 19.19 -5.10 13.15
CA GLU A 143 20.09 -4.54 12.15
C GLU A 143 19.49 -4.71 10.75
N PHE A 144 19.09 -3.60 10.15
CA PHE A 144 18.61 -3.54 8.77
C PHE A 144 19.72 -2.97 7.87
N ASP A 145 20.42 -3.87 7.20
CA ASP A 145 21.54 -3.58 6.28
C ASP A 145 21.24 -4.14 4.88
N HIS A 146 20.07 -3.77 4.35
CA HIS A 146 19.66 -4.08 2.98
C HIS A 146 19.69 -2.80 2.12
N ASP A 147 19.94 -2.97 0.83
CA ASP A 147 19.72 -1.90 -0.14
C ASP A 147 18.21 -1.90 -0.47
N GLY A 148 17.52 -0.79 -0.23
CA GLY A 148 16.04 -0.72 -0.22
C GLY A 148 15.47 -0.90 1.19
N GLY A 149 14.32 -0.29 1.46
CA GLY A 149 13.75 -0.13 2.81
C GLY A 149 13.59 1.35 3.19
N PRO A 150 12.43 1.96 2.87
CA PRO A 150 12.19 3.36 3.15
C PRO A 150 11.82 3.59 4.61
N THR A 151 11.93 4.83 5.06
CA THR A 151 11.68 5.20 6.46
C THR A 151 10.24 4.97 6.92
N TYR A 152 9.26 4.94 6.00
CA TYR A 152 7.86 4.78 6.37
C TYR A 152 7.51 3.34 6.75
N SER A 153 8.14 2.35 6.12
CA SER A 153 7.90 0.92 6.38
C SER A 153 9.05 0.27 7.15
N THR A 154 10.27 0.80 7.15
CA THR A 154 11.38 0.17 7.88
C THR A 154 11.44 0.60 9.35
N PHE A 155 10.91 1.79 9.65
CA PHE A 155 10.83 2.29 11.02
C PHE A 155 9.59 1.73 11.74
N GLY A 156 9.62 0.41 11.94
CA GLY A 156 8.57 -0.40 12.56
C GLY A 156 9.12 -1.32 13.65
N VAL A 157 8.58 -1.23 14.87
CA VAL A 157 8.95 -2.12 15.98
C VAL A 157 7.70 -2.68 16.61
N VAL A 158 7.62 -4.00 16.68
CA VAL A 158 6.54 -4.73 17.34
C VAL A 158 7.09 -5.46 18.53
N ALA A 159 6.41 -5.39 19.67
CA ALA A 159 6.80 -6.18 20.83
C ALA A 159 5.58 -6.75 21.55
N SER A 160 5.71 -7.98 22.05
CA SER A 160 4.65 -8.62 22.81
C SER A 160 5.18 -9.72 23.72
N ASN A 161 4.48 -9.96 24.82
CA ASN A 161 4.64 -11.15 25.67
C ASN A 161 3.58 -12.23 25.36
N ASP A 162 2.80 -12.05 24.30
CA ASP A 162 1.57 -12.80 24.03
C ASP A 162 1.48 -13.38 22.61
N TRP A 163 2.59 -13.95 22.14
CA TRP A 163 2.62 -14.71 20.89
C TRP A 163 2.75 -16.21 21.10
N ASP A 164 1.97 -16.96 20.32
CA ASP A 164 2.22 -18.36 20.02
C ASP A 164 3.02 -18.41 18.71
N VAL A 165 4.28 -18.84 18.81
CA VAL A 165 5.21 -18.87 17.68
C VAL A 165 5.12 -20.20 16.95
N SER A 166 5.01 -20.17 15.63
CA SER A 166 4.94 -21.37 14.80
C SER A 166 5.71 -21.18 13.49
N ALA A 167 6.44 -22.21 13.07
CA ALA A 167 7.05 -22.24 11.74
C ALA A 167 5.98 -22.61 10.70
N LEU A 168 5.83 -21.79 9.66
CA LEU A 168 4.93 -22.04 8.53
C LEU A 168 5.64 -22.77 7.37
N GLY A 169 6.92 -23.08 7.54
CA GLY A 169 7.75 -23.79 6.57
C GLY A 169 8.65 -22.85 5.79
N THR A 170 9.03 -23.29 4.59
CA THR A 170 9.88 -22.53 3.68
C THR A 170 9.10 -22.27 2.40
N TRP A 171 8.87 -21.00 2.09
CA TRP A 171 8.16 -20.55 0.90
C TRP A 171 9.20 -20.12 -0.12
N ASP A 172 9.39 -20.92 -1.16
CA ASP A 172 10.37 -20.69 -2.22
C ASP A 172 11.78 -20.29 -1.72
N GLY A 173 12.27 -20.97 -0.69
CA GLY A 173 13.59 -20.70 -0.10
C GLY A 173 13.63 -19.62 0.99
N VAL A 174 12.50 -18.98 1.32
CA VAL A 174 12.37 -18.05 2.45
C VAL A 174 11.72 -18.78 3.63
N ALA A 175 12.39 -18.81 4.79
CA ALA A 175 11.85 -19.39 6.01
C ALA A 175 10.76 -18.48 6.60
N VAL A 176 9.56 -19.02 6.81
CA VAL A 176 8.41 -18.24 7.29
C VAL A 176 8.03 -18.63 8.71
N THR A 177 8.05 -17.67 9.61
CA THR A 177 7.66 -17.84 11.01
C THR A 177 6.49 -16.94 11.35
N ALA A 178 5.44 -17.52 11.93
CA ALA A 178 4.31 -16.77 12.44
C ALA A 178 4.43 -16.51 13.94
N TYR A 179 4.26 -15.26 14.32
CA TYR A 179 4.11 -14.78 15.69
C TYR A 179 2.64 -14.43 15.89
N ASN A 180 1.86 -15.46 16.23
CA ASN A 180 0.41 -15.33 16.29
C ASN A 180 -0.01 -14.81 17.66
N ARG A 181 -0.71 -13.68 17.72
CA ARG A 181 -1.36 -13.24 18.95
C ARG A 181 -2.33 -14.31 19.43
N ARG A 182 -2.27 -14.62 20.73
CA ARG A 182 -3.16 -15.63 21.31
C ARG A 182 -4.62 -15.29 21.04
N GLY A 183 -5.37 -16.30 20.61
CA GLY A 183 -6.77 -16.16 20.25
C GLY A 183 -7.04 -15.56 18.86
N SER A 184 -6.02 -15.19 18.09
CA SER A 184 -6.18 -14.89 16.65
C SER A 184 -6.33 -16.18 15.85
N GLY A 185 -7.30 -16.22 14.93
CA GLY A 185 -7.51 -17.34 14.01
C GLY A 185 -6.80 -17.18 12.67
N VAL A 186 -6.09 -16.07 12.47
CA VAL A 186 -5.51 -15.66 11.17
C VAL A 186 -4.54 -16.71 10.63
N VAL A 187 -3.59 -17.18 11.43
CA VAL A 187 -2.60 -18.18 10.98
C VAL A 187 -3.28 -19.48 10.51
N GLY A 188 -4.39 -19.87 11.12
CA GLY A 188 -5.16 -21.05 10.69
C GLY A 188 -5.92 -20.87 9.38
N ARG A 189 -5.98 -19.65 8.83
CA ARG A 189 -6.60 -19.31 7.55
C ARG A 189 -5.60 -19.09 6.42
N ILE A 190 -4.31 -19.00 6.73
CA ILE A 190 -3.26 -18.85 5.71
C ILE A 190 -3.18 -20.12 4.86
N ASP A 191 -3.35 -19.99 3.55
CA ASP A 191 -3.07 -21.04 2.58
C ASP A 191 -1.59 -21.00 2.20
N ALA A 192 -0.76 -21.71 2.98
CA ALA A 192 0.69 -21.73 2.78
C ALA A 192 1.12 -22.21 1.38
N ALA A 193 0.33 -23.08 0.73
CA ALA A 193 0.64 -23.56 -0.62
C ALA A 193 0.42 -22.44 -1.64
N SER A 194 -0.71 -21.73 -1.54
CA SER A 194 -0.99 -20.55 -2.35
C SER A 194 0.06 -19.45 -2.16
N GLN A 195 0.40 -19.12 -0.91
CA GLN A 195 1.40 -18.08 -0.60
C GLN A 195 2.82 -18.48 -1.06
N THR A 196 3.16 -19.77 -1.00
CA THR A 196 4.41 -20.28 -1.58
C THR A 196 4.44 -20.10 -3.10
N ALA A 197 3.34 -20.40 -3.80
CA ALA A 197 3.24 -20.21 -5.23
C ALA A 197 3.33 -18.73 -5.63
N PHE A 198 2.67 -17.85 -4.87
CA PHE A 198 2.76 -16.41 -5.08
C PHE A 198 4.20 -15.90 -4.93
N LEU A 199 4.86 -16.25 -3.81
CA LEU A 199 6.22 -15.83 -3.55
C LEU A 199 7.19 -16.34 -4.63
N ALA A 200 6.97 -17.57 -5.12
CA ALA A 200 7.74 -18.12 -6.23
C ALA A 200 7.56 -17.34 -7.53
N TRP A 201 6.32 -16.97 -7.85
CA TRP A 201 6.02 -16.14 -9.01
C TRP A 201 6.63 -14.74 -8.88
N MET A 202 6.50 -14.09 -7.72
CA MET A 202 7.13 -12.79 -7.46
C MET A 202 8.65 -12.86 -7.64
N ARG A 203 9.31 -13.89 -7.10
CA ARG A 203 10.76 -14.09 -7.22
C ARG A 203 11.22 -14.35 -8.65
N GLN A 204 10.44 -15.14 -9.40
CA GLN A 204 10.72 -15.41 -10.81
C GLN A 204 10.54 -14.16 -11.68
N THR A 205 9.55 -13.33 -11.35
CA THR A 205 9.12 -12.19 -12.19
C THR A 205 9.95 -10.94 -11.89
N PHE A 206 10.20 -10.64 -10.61
CA PHE A 206 10.80 -9.39 -10.14
C PHE A 206 12.15 -9.58 -9.44
N GLY A 207 12.68 -10.80 -9.40
CA GLY A 207 13.98 -11.09 -8.78
C GLY A 207 13.88 -11.50 -7.31
N ALA A 208 15.02 -11.80 -6.69
CA ALA A 208 15.08 -12.43 -5.37
C ALA A 208 14.31 -11.66 -4.27
N PHE A 209 13.88 -12.39 -3.23
CA PHE A 209 13.29 -11.78 -2.04
C PHE A 209 14.28 -10.76 -1.43
N PRO A 210 13.90 -9.48 -1.23
CA PRO A 210 14.90 -8.44 -0.97
C PRO A 210 15.55 -8.48 0.42
N TYR A 211 14.85 -9.06 1.40
CA TYR A 211 15.21 -8.93 2.84
C TYR A 211 15.81 -10.20 3.44
N GLY A 212 16.54 -10.98 2.62
CA GLY A 212 17.28 -12.15 3.06
C GLY A 212 16.54 -13.48 2.86
N ASP A 213 16.57 -14.35 3.86
CA ASP A 213 16.01 -15.70 3.81
C ASP A 213 14.96 -15.95 4.91
N GLU A 214 14.52 -14.92 5.61
CA GLU A 214 13.50 -14.99 6.64
C GLU A 214 12.35 -14.02 6.37
N LEU A 215 11.12 -14.48 6.61
CA LEU A 215 9.92 -13.67 6.66
C LEU A 215 9.17 -13.95 7.96
N ARG A 216 8.82 -12.89 8.67
CA ARG A 216 8.05 -12.96 9.92
C ARG A 216 6.65 -12.44 9.66
N LEU A 217 5.65 -13.26 10.00
CA LEU A 217 4.24 -12.89 9.96
C LEU A 217 3.75 -12.66 11.37
N VAL A 218 3.41 -11.43 11.71
CA VAL A 218 2.97 -11.05 13.05
C VAL A 218 1.47 -10.79 13.00
N THR A 219 0.71 -11.34 13.93
CA THR A 219 -0.70 -10.93 14.10
C THR A 219 -0.82 -9.98 15.29
N GLY A 220 -1.56 -8.88 15.12
CA GLY A 220 -1.69 -7.85 16.12
C GLY A 220 -2.93 -6.97 15.96
N PRO A 221 -3.30 -6.19 16.99
CA PRO A 221 -4.46 -5.30 16.99
C PRO A 221 -4.14 -4.03 16.18
N THR A 222 -3.91 -4.19 14.89
CA THR A 222 -3.57 -3.06 14.03
C THR A 222 -4.80 -2.32 13.53
N TYR A 223 -4.65 -1.04 13.23
CA TYR A 223 -5.67 -0.23 12.59
C TYR A 223 -5.91 -0.66 11.13
N TRP A 224 -4.87 -1.13 10.43
CA TRP A 224 -4.93 -1.58 9.04
C TRP A 224 -5.23 -3.09 8.96
N LEU A 225 -5.57 -3.59 7.76
CA LEU A 225 -5.71 -5.04 7.55
C LEU A 225 -4.35 -5.74 7.61
N GLY A 226 -3.34 -5.09 7.04
CA GLY A 226 -1.94 -5.47 7.09
C GLY A 226 -1.03 -4.24 7.05
N PHE A 227 0.27 -4.48 7.25
CA PHE A 227 1.32 -3.49 7.10
C PHE A 227 2.61 -4.21 6.66
N GLU A 228 3.30 -3.61 5.71
CA GLU A 228 4.28 -4.28 4.85
C GLU A 228 5.71 -4.34 5.40
N HIS A 229 5.97 -3.93 6.65
CA HIS A 229 7.32 -3.78 7.22
C HIS A 229 8.33 -4.80 6.65
N PRO A 230 9.47 -4.37 6.07
CA PRO A 230 10.39 -5.24 5.33
C PRO A 230 10.78 -6.51 6.09
N GLY A 231 10.39 -7.68 5.57
CA GLY A 231 10.63 -8.99 6.18
C GLY A 231 9.85 -9.27 7.48
N ASN A 232 8.96 -8.38 7.90
CA ASN A 232 8.24 -8.44 9.18
C ASN A 232 6.77 -7.97 9.07
N ILE A 233 6.02 -8.57 8.14
CA ILE A 233 4.62 -8.24 7.84
C ILE A 233 3.74 -8.37 9.09
N VAL A 234 2.92 -7.36 9.35
CA VAL A 234 1.93 -7.36 10.44
C VAL A 234 0.52 -7.47 9.85
N LEU A 235 -0.29 -8.40 10.35
CA LEU A 235 -1.69 -8.59 9.97
C LEU A 235 -2.62 -8.30 11.15
N LEU A 236 -3.81 -7.79 10.86
CA LEU A 236 -4.86 -7.60 11.86
C LEU A 236 -5.24 -8.94 12.52
N ASP A 237 -5.15 -9.02 13.84
CA ASP A 237 -5.40 -10.22 14.64
C ASP A 237 -6.84 -10.76 14.58
N THR A 238 -7.77 -9.97 14.03
CA THR A 238 -9.18 -10.34 13.81
C THR A 238 -9.55 -10.49 12.34
N LEU A 239 -8.56 -10.49 11.43
CA LEU A 239 -8.78 -10.58 9.98
C LEU A 239 -9.54 -11.86 9.59
N ASP A 240 -9.39 -12.95 10.34
CA ASP A 240 -10.11 -14.22 10.15
C ASP A 240 -11.63 -14.12 10.36
N ARG A 241 -12.09 -13.08 11.04
CA ARG A 241 -13.50 -12.86 11.42
C ARG A 241 -14.13 -11.69 10.70
N GLN A 242 -13.38 -11.02 9.83
CA GLN A 242 -13.92 -9.88 9.12
C GLN A 242 -15.12 -10.32 8.27
N LEU A 243 -16.23 -9.65 8.51
CA LEU A 243 -17.50 -9.90 7.84
C LEU A 243 -17.64 -9.06 6.56
N ASN A 244 -16.63 -8.25 6.20
CA ASN A 244 -16.66 -7.43 5.00
C ASN A 244 -16.62 -8.35 3.77
N PRO A 245 -17.67 -8.37 2.93
CA PRO A 245 -17.74 -9.26 1.78
C PRO A 245 -16.89 -8.82 0.58
N ALA A 246 -16.11 -7.73 0.70
CA ALA A 246 -15.31 -7.17 -0.38
C ALA A 246 -14.38 -8.22 -1.01
N TYR A 247 -13.61 -8.93 -0.19
CA TYR A 247 -12.73 -10.01 -0.63
C TYR A 247 -13.29 -11.36 -0.20
N ARG A 248 -13.13 -12.37 -1.08
CA ARG A 248 -13.62 -13.73 -0.79
C ARG A 248 -12.85 -14.39 0.34
N ASP A 249 -11.54 -14.16 0.38
CA ASP A 249 -10.65 -14.66 1.42
C ASP A 249 -9.75 -13.52 1.93
N PRO A 250 -10.23 -12.71 2.89
CA PRO A 250 -9.53 -11.51 3.31
C PRO A 250 -8.15 -11.78 3.91
N VAL A 251 -7.93 -12.94 4.55
CA VAL A 251 -6.61 -13.28 5.13
C VAL A 251 -5.59 -13.49 4.02
N ASN A 252 -5.91 -14.34 3.03
CA ASN A 252 -4.98 -14.65 1.95
C ASN A 252 -4.81 -13.46 0.99
N HIS A 253 -5.87 -12.71 0.70
CA HIS A 253 -5.78 -11.49 -0.10
C HIS A 253 -4.83 -10.47 0.54
N THR A 254 -5.05 -10.13 1.82
CA THR A 254 -4.20 -9.16 2.54
C THR A 254 -2.76 -9.64 2.62
N LEU A 255 -2.51 -10.92 2.96
CA LEU A 255 -1.14 -11.42 3.01
C LEU A 255 -0.43 -11.37 1.64
N THR A 256 -1.16 -11.66 0.56
CA THR A 256 -0.63 -11.56 -0.81
C THR A 256 -0.27 -10.10 -1.15
N HIS A 257 -1.12 -9.15 -0.77
CA HIS A 257 -0.87 -7.71 -0.88
C HIS A 257 0.39 -7.28 -0.13
N GLU A 258 0.51 -7.63 1.16
CA GLU A 258 1.69 -7.26 1.97
C GLU A 258 2.98 -7.95 1.48
N LEU A 259 2.89 -9.17 0.92
CA LEU A 259 4.01 -9.84 0.27
C LEU A 259 4.44 -9.12 -1.01
N ALA A 260 3.50 -8.55 -1.77
CA ALA A 260 3.82 -7.81 -2.97
C ALA A 260 4.61 -6.52 -2.65
N HIS A 261 4.27 -5.87 -1.55
CA HIS A 261 4.97 -4.67 -1.07
C HIS A 261 6.46 -4.87 -0.80
N GLN A 262 6.89 -6.10 -0.50
CA GLN A 262 8.29 -6.41 -0.29
C GLN A 262 9.15 -5.99 -1.50
N TRP A 263 8.59 -6.01 -2.71
CA TRP A 263 9.17 -5.40 -3.92
C TRP A 263 8.61 -4.00 -4.19
N ALA A 264 7.28 -3.85 -4.18
CA ALA A 264 6.57 -2.64 -4.59
C ALA A 264 6.24 -1.74 -3.40
N GLY A 265 7.17 -0.86 -3.01
CA GLY A 265 6.99 0.06 -1.89
C GLY A 265 7.93 -0.19 -0.71
N ASP A 266 8.63 -1.32 -0.66
CA ASP A 266 9.76 -1.48 0.25
C ASP A 266 11.10 -1.49 -0.49
N GLN A 267 11.28 -2.39 -1.47
CA GLN A 267 12.56 -2.48 -2.18
C GLN A 267 12.69 -1.27 -3.08
N THR A 268 11.63 -0.97 -3.81
CA THR A 268 11.40 0.31 -4.45
C THR A 268 10.69 1.24 -3.48
N THR A 269 10.80 2.56 -3.69
CA THR A 269 10.10 3.53 -2.86
C THR A 269 9.50 4.67 -3.68
N LEU A 270 8.80 5.57 -3.03
CA LEU A 270 8.08 6.67 -3.67
C LEU A 270 9.05 7.80 -4.03
N ALA A 271 8.94 8.38 -5.22
CA ALA A 271 9.69 9.60 -5.55
C ALA A 271 9.15 10.84 -4.82
N ASP A 272 7.83 10.89 -4.57
CA ASP A 272 7.15 11.90 -3.76
C ASP A 272 6.03 11.26 -2.91
N THR A 273 5.50 12.02 -1.95
CA THR A 273 4.38 11.58 -1.09
C THR A 273 3.15 11.14 -1.87
N TYR A 274 2.79 11.84 -2.97
CA TYR A 274 1.57 11.51 -3.74
C TYR A 274 1.77 10.43 -4.79
N ASP A 275 2.99 9.92 -4.93
CA ASP A 275 3.23 8.67 -5.66
C ASP A 275 2.70 7.44 -4.88
N PHE A 276 2.24 7.63 -3.65
CA PHE A 276 1.63 6.58 -2.80
C PHE A 276 0.59 5.72 -3.53
N VAL A 277 -0.19 6.29 -4.45
CA VAL A 277 -1.17 5.54 -5.25
C VAL A 277 -0.56 4.34 -5.96
N TRP A 278 0.62 4.46 -6.57
CA TRP A 278 1.15 3.36 -7.37
C TRP A 278 1.54 2.18 -6.49
N LYS A 279 2.08 2.41 -5.28
CA LYS A 279 2.53 1.31 -4.42
C LYS A 279 1.36 0.41 -4.03
N GLU A 280 0.26 1.04 -3.60
CA GLU A 280 -0.95 0.31 -3.19
C GLU A 280 -1.62 -0.35 -4.39
N SER A 281 -1.68 0.37 -5.52
CA SER A 281 -2.29 -0.14 -6.74
C SER A 281 -1.52 -1.34 -7.31
N MET A 282 -0.18 -1.34 -7.23
CA MET A 282 0.65 -2.46 -7.69
C MET A 282 0.44 -3.69 -6.80
N ALA A 283 0.43 -3.51 -5.48
CA ALA A 283 0.24 -4.61 -4.55
C ALA A 283 -1.16 -5.24 -4.70
N GLU A 284 -2.21 -4.43 -4.81
CA GLU A 284 -3.58 -4.88 -5.10
C GLU A 284 -3.66 -5.60 -6.46
N TYR A 285 -3.05 -5.04 -7.51
CA TYR A 285 -3.06 -5.65 -8.83
C TYR A 285 -2.31 -6.99 -8.88
N LEU A 286 -1.15 -7.10 -8.24
CA LEU A 286 -0.40 -8.35 -8.17
C LEU A 286 -1.15 -9.43 -7.37
N ALA A 287 -1.86 -9.03 -6.30
CA ALA A 287 -2.75 -9.93 -5.56
C ALA A 287 -3.92 -10.41 -6.43
N PHE A 288 -4.57 -9.51 -7.17
CA PHE A 288 -5.62 -9.85 -8.14
C PHE A 288 -5.14 -10.81 -9.23
N VAL A 289 -3.95 -10.57 -9.79
CA VAL A 289 -3.37 -11.46 -10.82
C VAL A 289 -3.17 -12.86 -10.26
N HIS A 290 -2.65 -12.97 -9.03
CA HIS A 290 -2.49 -14.26 -8.35
C HIS A 290 -3.84 -14.95 -8.10
N GLU A 291 -4.83 -14.22 -7.58
CA GLU A 291 -6.18 -14.74 -7.38
C GLU A 291 -6.79 -15.27 -8.68
N ASP A 292 -6.55 -14.60 -9.80
CA ASP A 292 -7.08 -15.01 -11.11
C ASP A 292 -6.46 -16.33 -11.60
N THR A 293 -5.20 -16.61 -11.21
CA THR A 293 -4.58 -17.92 -11.49
C THR A 293 -5.20 -19.06 -10.68
N LEU A 294 -5.81 -18.75 -9.54
CA LEU A 294 -6.43 -19.74 -8.65
C LEU A 294 -7.91 -19.95 -8.99
N ASP A 295 -8.64 -18.85 -9.16
CA ASP A 295 -10.08 -18.83 -9.43
C ASP A 295 -10.52 -17.45 -9.94
N ALA A 296 -10.89 -17.38 -11.23
CA ALA A 296 -11.34 -16.15 -11.88
C ALA A 296 -12.53 -15.47 -11.17
N ALA A 297 -13.41 -16.23 -10.52
CA ALA A 297 -14.53 -15.65 -9.77
C ALA A 297 -14.08 -14.90 -8.51
N THR A 298 -12.91 -15.24 -7.97
CA THR A 298 -12.30 -14.53 -6.83
C THR A 298 -11.69 -13.22 -7.30
N ALA A 299 -10.88 -13.25 -8.36
CA ALA A 299 -10.31 -12.05 -8.97
C ALA A 299 -11.39 -11.08 -9.46
N GLN A 300 -12.44 -11.59 -10.13
CA GLN A 300 -13.59 -10.78 -10.55
C GLN A 300 -14.24 -10.05 -9.36
N ARG A 301 -14.39 -10.71 -8.21
CA ARG A 301 -14.93 -10.08 -7.01
C ARG A 301 -14.04 -8.94 -6.52
N THR A 302 -12.72 -9.14 -6.53
CA THR A 302 -11.72 -8.12 -6.19
C THR A 302 -11.84 -6.90 -7.10
N ALA A 303 -11.88 -7.09 -8.42
CA ALA A 303 -12.06 -5.99 -9.38
C ALA A 303 -13.39 -5.25 -9.19
N LEU A 304 -14.49 -5.97 -8.92
CA LEU A 304 -15.79 -5.37 -8.61
C LEU A 304 -15.79 -4.61 -7.27
N ALA A 305 -15.01 -5.05 -6.28
CA ALA A 305 -14.83 -4.33 -5.03
C ALA A 305 -14.12 -2.99 -5.26
N TRP A 306 -13.01 -2.97 -6.01
CA TRP A 306 -12.31 -1.74 -6.36
C TRP A 306 -13.20 -0.75 -7.12
N LYS A 307 -13.94 -1.26 -8.11
CA LYS A 307 -14.93 -0.46 -8.86
C LYS A 307 -16.01 0.12 -7.95
N SER A 308 -16.45 -0.61 -6.93
CA SER A 308 -17.40 -0.13 -5.93
C SER A 308 -16.78 0.96 -5.03
N PHE A 309 -15.53 0.78 -4.59
CA PHE A 309 -14.81 1.77 -3.78
C PHE A 309 -14.60 3.08 -4.55
N ALA A 310 -14.37 3.01 -5.86
CA ALA A 310 -14.15 4.19 -6.70
C ALA A 310 -15.37 5.13 -6.80
N VAL A 311 -16.62 4.65 -6.67
CA VAL A 311 -17.84 5.48 -6.84
C VAL A 311 -17.87 6.68 -5.90
N GLY A 312 -17.31 6.52 -4.69
CA GLY A 312 -17.35 7.53 -3.64
C GLY A 312 -16.05 8.30 -3.42
N ALA A 313 -15.07 8.15 -4.33
CA ALA A 313 -13.73 8.71 -4.13
C ALA A 313 -13.79 10.23 -3.90
N ALA A 314 -13.17 10.70 -2.81
CA ALA A 314 -13.13 12.11 -2.47
C ALA A 314 -12.04 12.89 -3.24
N PHE A 315 -11.05 12.16 -3.75
CA PHE A 315 -9.87 12.69 -4.43
C PHE A 315 -9.56 11.87 -5.68
N TYR A 316 -8.91 12.49 -6.66
CA TYR A 316 -8.26 11.77 -7.75
C TYR A 316 -7.15 10.85 -7.21
N PRO A 317 -6.81 9.76 -7.93
CA PRO A 317 -5.67 8.91 -7.58
C PRO A 317 -4.36 9.69 -7.41
N VAL A 318 -4.14 10.77 -8.15
CA VAL A 318 -3.03 11.72 -7.96
C VAL A 318 -3.63 13.12 -7.78
N PRO A 319 -3.90 13.53 -6.52
CA PRO A 319 -4.60 14.77 -6.25
C PRO A 319 -3.67 15.99 -6.34
N GLU A 320 -4.00 16.96 -7.19
CA GLU A 320 -3.20 18.17 -7.38
C GLU A 320 -3.27 19.14 -6.19
N GLU A 321 -4.33 19.05 -5.37
CA GLU A 321 -4.49 19.87 -4.17
C GLU A 321 -3.67 19.39 -2.97
N HIS A 322 -3.00 18.24 -3.09
CA HIS A 322 -2.12 17.68 -2.08
C HIS A 322 -2.78 17.65 -0.67
N PRO A 323 -3.88 16.89 -0.50
CA PRO A 323 -4.57 16.78 0.79
C PRO A 323 -3.69 16.04 1.81
N PRO A 324 -3.89 16.24 3.13
CA PRO A 324 -3.16 15.47 4.13
C PRO A 324 -3.22 13.97 3.84
N LEU A 325 -2.08 13.29 3.78
CA LEU A 325 -2.02 11.89 3.34
C LEU A 325 -2.94 10.96 4.16
N LEU A 326 -3.14 11.22 5.46
CA LEU A 326 -4.07 10.45 6.29
C LEU A 326 -5.55 10.58 5.88
N ASP A 327 -5.92 11.64 5.14
CA ASP A 327 -7.26 11.84 4.61
C ASP A 327 -7.43 11.23 3.20
N TYR A 328 -6.32 10.95 2.50
CA TYR A 328 -6.30 10.51 1.10
C TYR A 328 -5.89 9.05 0.92
N TYR A 329 -5.02 8.48 1.77
CA TYR A 329 -4.40 7.17 1.54
C TYR A 329 -5.41 6.04 1.28
N GLY A 330 -6.56 6.03 1.95
CA GLY A 330 -7.58 4.99 1.77
C GLY A 330 -8.34 5.10 0.45
N GLU A 331 -8.34 6.28 -0.16
CA GLU A 331 -9.07 6.57 -1.40
C GLU A 331 -8.37 5.98 -2.63
N VAL A 332 -7.12 5.52 -2.51
CA VAL A 332 -6.36 4.96 -3.64
C VAL A 332 -6.78 3.53 -4.00
N TYR A 333 -7.24 2.71 -3.05
CA TYR A 333 -7.47 1.26 -3.24
C TYR A 333 -8.61 0.91 -4.21
N GLY A 334 -9.52 1.85 -4.48
CA GLY A 334 -10.55 1.68 -5.50
C GLY A 334 -10.06 2.10 -6.89
N PRO A 335 -9.97 3.42 -7.13
CA PRO A 335 -9.63 3.96 -8.43
C PRO A 335 -8.17 3.67 -8.84
N GLY A 336 -7.23 3.55 -7.90
CA GLY A 336 -5.81 3.28 -8.18
C GLY A 336 -5.55 1.99 -8.97
N PRO A 337 -5.82 0.78 -8.43
CA PRO A 337 -5.58 -0.47 -9.15
C PRO A 337 -6.46 -0.59 -10.41
N MET A 338 -7.66 0.00 -10.40
CA MET A 338 -8.53 0.08 -11.58
C MET A 338 -7.88 0.88 -12.71
N ILE A 339 -7.40 2.09 -12.43
CA ILE A 339 -6.94 3.05 -13.43
C ILE A 339 -5.50 2.77 -13.86
N LEU A 340 -4.60 2.47 -12.92
CA LEU A 340 -3.19 2.28 -13.24
C LEU A 340 -2.92 0.92 -13.89
N PHE A 341 -3.75 -0.10 -13.63
CA PHE A 341 -3.45 -1.46 -14.09
C PHE A 341 -4.63 -2.18 -14.73
N ARG A 342 -5.76 -2.40 -14.05
CA ARG A 342 -6.85 -3.27 -14.56
C ARG A 342 -7.46 -2.76 -15.88
N GLN A 343 -7.69 -1.45 -16.00
CA GLN A 343 -8.21 -0.85 -17.24
C GLN A 343 -7.21 -0.94 -18.39
N LEU A 344 -5.93 -0.78 -18.10
CA LEU A 344 -4.87 -0.89 -19.10
C LEU A 344 -4.61 -2.34 -19.51
N GLU A 345 -4.77 -3.30 -18.58
CA GLU A 345 -4.81 -4.73 -18.89
C GLU A 345 -5.91 -5.03 -19.92
N ALA A 346 -7.10 -4.47 -19.74
CA ALA A 346 -8.24 -4.67 -20.64
C ALA A 346 -8.05 -3.99 -22.01
N LEU A 347 -7.38 -2.84 -22.06
CA LEU A 347 -7.07 -2.12 -23.31
C LEU A 347 -5.89 -2.74 -24.09
N ALA A 348 -4.96 -3.38 -23.38
CA ALA A 348 -3.76 -3.98 -23.96
C ALA A 348 -3.72 -5.48 -23.64
N SER A 349 -2.97 -5.87 -22.60
CA SER A 349 -2.91 -7.24 -22.12
C SER A 349 -2.27 -7.30 -20.74
N ARG A 350 -2.51 -8.41 -20.03
CA ARG A 350 -1.84 -8.66 -18.74
C ARG A 350 -0.34 -8.79 -18.90
N ASP A 351 0.12 -9.47 -19.93
CA ASP A 351 1.56 -9.67 -20.19
C ASP A 351 2.28 -8.33 -20.37
N ALA A 352 1.67 -7.37 -21.07
CA ALA A 352 2.23 -6.02 -21.23
C ALA A 352 2.30 -5.26 -19.90
N VAL A 353 1.23 -5.32 -19.08
CA VAL A 353 1.23 -4.66 -17.77
C VAL A 353 2.27 -5.29 -16.83
N ILE A 354 2.37 -6.62 -16.79
CA ILE A 354 3.41 -7.31 -15.99
C ILE A 354 4.81 -6.94 -16.50
N ALA A 355 5.03 -6.84 -17.81
CA ALA A 355 6.31 -6.39 -18.36
C ALA A 355 6.68 -4.97 -17.87
N ALA A 356 5.73 -4.04 -17.79
CA ALA A 356 6.00 -2.70 -17.23
C ALA A 356 6.45 -2.78 -15.77
N LEU A 357 5.79 -3.62 -14.96
CA LEU A 357 6.19 -3.84 -13.57
C LEU A 357 7.59 -4.47 -13.45
N GLN A 358 8.00 -5.31 -14.41
CA GLN A 358 9.36 -5.88 -14.45
C GLN A 358 10.44 -4.83 -14.72
N GLU A 359 10.14 -3.76 -15.47
CA GLU A 359 11.08 -2.66 -15.69
C GLU A 359 11.30 -1.80 -14.43
N LEU A 360 10.25 -1.71 -13.60
CA LEU A 360 10.19 -0.87 -12.42
C LEU A 360 10.68 -1.57 -11.15
N LEU A 361 10.39 -2.86 -10.97
CA LEU A 361 10.68 -3.59 -9.73
C LEU A 361 12.00 -4.37 -9.79
N GLY A 362 12.39 -4.97 -8.66
CA GLY A 362 13.55 -5.87 -8.57
C GLY A 362 14.89 -5.22 -8.27
N ARG A 363 14.90 -3.91 -8.06
CA ARG A 363 16.07 -3.16 -7.62
C ARG A 363 15.69 -1.97 -6.74
N PRO A 364 16.57 -1.51 -5.85
CA PRO A 364 16.30 -0.33 -5.05
C PRO A 364 16.41 0.95 -5.86
N HIS A 365 15.29 1.69 -5.94
CA HIS A 365 15.22 3.06 -6.47
C HIS A 365 13.87 3.70 -6.09
N ALA A 366 13.76 5.01 -6.27
CA ALA A 366 12.50 5.72 -6.16
C ALA A 366 11.73 5.67 -7.49
N ILE A 367 10.40 5.57 -7.42
CA ILE A 367 9.47 5.50 -8.56
C ILE A 367 8.42 6.60 -8.40
N SER A 368 8.21 7.35 -9.47
CA SER A 368 7.08 8.27 -9.61
C SER A 368 5.93 7.64 -10.40
N VAL A 369 4.71 8.19 -10.27
CA VAL A 369 3.59 7.82 -11.15
C VAL A 369 3.91 8.10 -12.62
N ALA A 370 4.76 9.09 -12.92
CA ALA A 370 5.23 9.35 -14.27
C ALA A 370 6.12 8.21 -14.82
N ASP A 371 6.96 7.60 -13.98
CA ASP A 371 7.74 6.42 -14.35
C ASP A 371 6.84 5.21 -14.58
N VAL A 372 5.79 5.05 -13.75
CA VAL A 372 4.76 4.00 -13.94
C VAL A 372 4.07 4.17 -15.29
N ARG A 373 3.63 5.40 -15.61
CA ARG A 373 3.05 5.72 -16.91
C ARG A 373 4.03 5.38 -18.04
N ALA A 374 5.27 5.84 -17.97
CA ALA A 374 6.26 5.64 -19.03
C ALA A 374 6.52 4.14 -19.29
N ALA A 375 6.68 3.32 -18.23
CA ALA A 375 6.85 1.88 -18.38
C ALA A 375 5.61 1.22 -19.02
N LEU A 376 4.40 1.65 -18.64
CA LEU A 376 3.17 1.17 -19.27
C LEU A 376 3.07 1.59 -20.74
N GLU A 377 3.46 2.82 -21.10
CA GLU A 377 3.52 3.28 -22.50
C GLU A 377 4.49 2.42 -23.32
N ASP A 378 5.67 2.14 -22.76
CA ASP A 378 6.74 1.38 -23.43
C ASP A 378 6.33 -0.07 -23.73
N THR A 379 5.61 -0.73 -22.81
CA THR A 379 5.25 -2.15 -22.97
C THR A 379 3.88 -2.39 -23.60
N THR A 380 2.93 -1.46 -23.44
CA THR A 380 1.58 -1.56 -24.03
C THR A 380 1.52 -0.93 -25.43
N GLY A 381 2.39 0.03 -25.73
CA GLY A 381 2.36 0.82 -26.95
C GLY A 381 1.23 1.87 -27.01
N LEU A 382 0.53 2.10 -25.90
CA LEU A 382 -0.50 3.13 -25.77
C LEU A 382 0.14 4.49 -25.47
N ASP A 383 -0.45 5.58 -25.98
CA ASP A 383 -0.17 6.94 -25.51
C ASP A 383 -1.06 7.23 -24.30
N LEU A 384 -0.46 7.26 -23.10
CA LEU A 384 -1.18 7.32 -21.84
C LEU A 384 -1.24 8.73 -21.26
N GLY A 385 -0.67 9.73 -21.93
CA GLY A 385 -0.70 11.12 -21.46
C GLY A 385 -2.13 11.61 -21.21
N GLY A 386 -2.97 11.59 -22.25
CA GLY A 386 -4.37 12.00 -22.14
C GLY A 386 -5.20 11.09 -21.23
N TYR A 387 -4.84 9.81 -21.12
CA TYR A 387 -5.50 8.87 -20.22
C TYR A 387 -5.25 9.21 -18.75
N PHE A 388 -4.00 9.48 -18.37
CA PHE A 388 -3.65 9.83 -16.98
C PHE A 388 -4.25 11.18 -16.57
N ASP A 389 -4.23 12.17 -17.47
CA ASP A 389 -4.85 13.48 -17.25
C ASP A 389 -6.38 13.40 -17.01
N ARG A 390 -7.03 12.33 -17.50
CA ARG A 390 -8.47 12.11 -17.37
C ARG A 390 -8.84 11.30 -16.13
N TRP A 391 -8.11 10.21 -15.93
CA TRP A 391 -8.47 9.19 -14.95
C TRP A 391 -7.71 9.38 -13.63
N ALA A 392 -6.40 9.60 -13.71
CA ALA A 392 -5.52 9.50 -12.55
C ALA A 392 -5.27 10.86 -11.88
N ILE A 393 -5.08 11.92 -12.66
CA ILE A 393 -4.60 13.22 -12.16
C ILE A 393 -5.73 14.24 -12.18
N GLY A 394 -5.92 14.97 -11.09
CA GLY A 394 -6.89 16.06 -11.04
C GLY A 394 -7.11 16.63 -9.66
N THR A 395 -8.08 17.54 -9.56
CA THR A 395 -8.47 18.19 -8.30
C THR A 395 -9.86 17.74 -7.85
N GLY A 396 -10.01 17.45 -6.56
CA GLY A 396 -11.28 17.14 -5.92
C GLY A 396 -11.82 15.74 -6.22
N ALA A 397 -13.13 15.55 -5.99
CA ALA A 397 -13.79 14.27 -6.23
C ALA A 397 -13.94 14.01 -7.74
N PRO A 398 -13.42 12.88 -8.26
CA PRO A 398 -13.57 12.53 -9.66
C PRO A 398 -15.03 12.24 -10.01
N THR A 399 -15.39 12.55 -11.25
CA THR A 399 -16.71 12.22 -11.81
C THR A 399 -16.54 11.19 -12.92
N TRP A 400 -16.76 9.93 -12.59
CA TRP A 400 -16.57 8.81 -13.52
C TRP A 400 -17.61 8.78 -14.65
N PRO A 401 -17.26 8.28 -15.85
CA PRO A 401 -18.18 8.20 -16.97
C PRO A 401 -19.34 7.24 -16.69
N THR A 402 -20.50 7.58 -17.22
CA THR A 402 -21.65 6.67 -17.27
C THR A 402 -21.93 6.23 -18.69
N PHE A 403 -22.66 5.12 -18.85
CA PHE A 403 -22.88 4.48 -20.15
C PHE A 403 -24.33 4.06 -20.32
N GLU A 404 -24.85 4.30 -21.52
CA GLU A 404 -26.13 3.77 -21.98
C GLU A 404 -25.89 2.62 -22.94
N VAL A 405 -26.57 1.50 -22.71
CA VAL A 405 -26.50 0.30 -23.55
C VAL A 405 -27.84 0.13 -24.25
N THR A 406 -27.81 -0.09 -25.56
CA THR A 406 -28.98 -0.45 -26.36
C THR A 406 -28.67 -1.66 -27.21
N THR A 407 -29.66 -2.52 -27.41
CA THR A 407 -29.54 -3.75 -28.19
C THR A 407 -30.57 -3.78 -29.32
N GLU A 408 -30.16 -4.28 -30.50
CA GLU A 408 -31.01 -4.45 -31.67
C GLU A 408 -30.78 -5.84 -32.29
N ASP A 409 -31.84 -6.64 -32.38
CA ASP A 409 -31.80 -7.95 -33.06
C ASP A 409 -31.74 -7.73 -34.58
N GLN A 410 -30.63 -8.11 -35.19
CA GLN A 410 -30.37 -8.00 -36.63
C GLN A 410 -30.82 -9.27 -37.39
N GLY A 411 -31.36 -10.25 -36.68
CA GLY A 411 -31.74 -11.56 -37.21
C GLY A 411 -30.55 -12.53 -37.32
N GLY A 412 -30.86 -13.81 -37.48
CA GLY A 412 -29.83 -14.85 -37.66
C GLY A 412 -28.93 -15.10 -36.45
N GLY A 413 -29.34 -14.66 -35.26
CA GLY A 413 -28.55 -14.74 -34.03
C GLY A 413 -27.49 -13.65 -33.89
N ALA A 414 -27.59 -12.57 -34.69
CA ALA A 414 -26.76 -11.39 -34.57
C ALA A 414 -27.48 -10.30 -33.76
N ILE A 415 -26.87 -9.83 -32.67
CA ILE A 415 -27.37 -8.74 -31.84
C ILE A 415 -26.39 -7.57 -31.92
N ALA A 416 -26.84 -6.44 -32.46
CA ALA A 416 -26.07 -5.20 -32.41
C ALA A 416 -26.20 -4.59 -31.01
N VAL A 417 -25.08 -4.28 -30.38
CA VAL A 417 -24.98 -3.69 -29.05
C VAL A 417 -24.30 -2.35 -29.20
N THR A 418 -25.05 -1.28 -28.95
CA THR A 418 -24.55 0.09 -29.01
C THR A 418 -24.36 0.62 -27.61
N VAL A 419 -23.13 1.02 -27.30
CA VAL A 419 -22.77 1.68 -26.06
C VAL A 419 -22.49 3.15 -26.34
N ARG A 420 -23.19 4.02 -25.63
CA ARG A 420 -22.99 5.47 -25.69
C ARG A 420 -22.47 5.97 -24.35
N GLN A 421 -21.35 6.67 -24.40
CA GLN A 421 -20.77 7.31 -23.24
C GLN A 421 -21.59 8.58 -22.90
N ALA A 422 -21.90 8.73 -21.63
CA ALA A 422 -22.58 9.88 -21.04
C ALA A 422 -21.70 10.42 -19.92
N THR A 423 -20.94 11.47 -20.25
CA THR A 423 -20.02 12.15 -19.33
C THR A 423 -20.62 13.48 -18.91
N PRO A 424 -20.47 13.89 -17.64
CA PRO A 424 -20.92 15.22 -17.20
C PRO A 424 -20.16 16.38 -17.85
N THR A 425 -19.02 16.08 -18.46
CA THR A 425 -18.18 16.99 -19.25
C THR A 425 -18.13 16.52 -20.71
N ASP A 426 -17.68 17.36 -21.65
CA ASP A 426 -17.45 16.95 -23.06
C ASP A 426 -16.21 16.01 -23.21
N ALA A 427 -15.59 15.64 -22.09
CA ALA A 427 -14.44 14.75 -22.02
C ALA A 427 -14.86 13.29 -22.20
N LEU A 428 -14.28 12.60 -23.19
CA LEU A 428 -14.40 11.16 -23.36
C LEU A 428 -13.33 10.41 -22.57
N TYR A 429 -13.72 9.31 -21.96
CA TYR A 429 -12.87 8.42 -21.20
C TYR A 429 -12.64 7.13 -21.98
N GLY A 430 -11.38 6.71 -22.06
CA GLY A 430 -10.98 5.47 -22.69
C GLY A 430 -10.94 4.30 -21.73
N CYS A 431 -11.54 3.19 -22.15
CA CYS A 431 -11.42 1.88 -21.52
C CYS A 431 -12.04 0.79 -22.41
N ALA A 432 -11.79 -0.47 -22.09
CA ALA A 432 -12.44 -1.62 -22.70
C ALA A 432 -13.15 -2.47 -21.64
N PHE A 433 -14.34 -2.97 -21.96
CA PHE A 433 -15.14 -3.80 -21.05
C PHE A 433 -16.14 -4.67 -21.79
N ALA A 434 -16.63 -5.72 -21.14
CA ALA A 434 -17.70 -6.56 -21.66
C ALA A 434 -19.09 -5.98 -21.37
N VAL A 435 -20.04 -6.23 -22.26
CA VAL A 435 -21.47 -6.14 -21.99
C VAL A 435 -22.03 -7.57 -22.05
N GLU A 436 -22.57 -8.04 -20.93
CA GLU A 436 -23.30 -9.32 -20.87
C GLU A 436 -24.72 -9.10 -21.41
N LEU A 437 -25.19 -10.04 -22.22
CA LEU A 437 -26.54 -10.17 -22.75
C LEU A 437 -27.23 -11.34 -22.06
N ASP A 438 -28.34 -11.07 -21.37
CA ASP A 438 -29.10 -12.08 -20.64
C ASP A 438 -30.36 -12.51 -21.39
N GLY A 439 -30.62 -13.81 -21.43
CA GLY A 439 -31.88 -14.38 -21.85
C GLY A 439 -32.90 -14.52 -20.72
N ALA A 440 -33.98 -15.27 -20.98
CA ALA A 440 -35.02 -15.49 -19.99
C ALA A 440 -34.58 -16.52 -18.93
N ASN A 441 -33.65 -17.40 -19.28
CA ASN A 441 -33.10 -18.42 -18.40
C ASN A 441 -31.69 -18.04 -17.88
N PRO A 442 -31.30 -18.42 -16.66
CA PRO A 442 -29.99 -18.05 -16.08
C PRO A 442 -28.76 -18.48 -16.90
N ASP A 443 -28.89 -19.57 -17.66
CA ASP A 443 -27.83 -20.15 -18.50
C ASP A 443 -27.77 -19.50 -19.91
N GLU A 444 -28.74 -18.66 -20.25
CA GLU A 444 -28.77 -17.92 -21.51
C GLU A 444 -27.97 -16.63 -21.37
N ARG A 445 -26.66 -16.71 -21.61
CA ARG A 445 -25.72 -15.58 -21.53
C ARG A 445 -24.83 -15.52 -22.76
N ALA A 446 -24.53 -14.30 -23.20
CA ALA A 446 -23.50 -14.02 -24.20
C ALA A 446 -22.79 -12.72 -23.83
N GLU A 447 -21.55 -12.55 -24.26
CA GLU A 447 -20.80 -11.32 -24.02
C GLU A 447 -20.36 -10.69 -25.34
N VAL A 448 -20.36 -9.36 -25.37
CA VAL A 448 -19.70 -8.58 -26.41
C VAL A 448 -18.71 -7.62 -25.76
N TRP A 449 -17.49 -7.59 -26.28
CA TRP A 449 -16.48 -6.64 -25.83
C TRP A 449 -16.65 -5.31 -26.55
N ILE A 450 -16.61 -4.24 -25.77
CA ILE A 450 -16.66 -2.86 -26.24
C ILE A 450 -15.30 -2.24 -25.95
N ASP A 451 -14.64 -1.79 -27.01
CA ASP A 451 -13.36 -1.08 -26.92
C ASP A 451 -13.58 0.39 -27.32
N LEU A 452 -13.37 1.29 -26.36
CA LEU A 452 -13.50 2.73 -26.59
C LEU A 452 -12.16 3.37 -27.01
N GLY A 453 -11.08 2.60 -27.06
CA GLY A 453 -9.72 3.08 -27.21
C GLY A 453 -9.21 3.80 -25.96
N VAL A 454 -7.92 4.14 -25.95
CA VAL A 454 -7.26 4.85 -24.82
C VAL A 454 -7.78 6.29 -24.62
N ASP A 455 -8.15 6.97 -25.70
CA ASP A 455 -8.67 8.35 -25.67
C ASP A 455 -10.19 8.42 -25.47
N GLY A 456 -10.87 7.27 -25.54
CA GLY A 456 -12.32 7.17 -25.47
C GLY A 456 -13.04 7.48 -26.78
N THR A 457 -14.21 6.86 -26.93
CA THR A 457 -15.10 7.04 -28.07
C THR A 457 -16.50 7.33 -27.56
N ALA A 458 -17.19 8.32 -28.15
CA ALA A 458 -18.51 8.76 -27.68
C ALA A 458 -19.58 7.67 -27.82
N GLN A 459 -19.48 6.87 -28.88
CA GLN A 459 -20.39 5.76 -29.14
C GLN A 459 -19.68 4.68 -29.96
N VAL A 460 -19.86 3.43 -29.55
CA VAL A 460 -19.38 2.24 -30.26
C VAL A 460 -20.54 1.28 -30.44
N THR A 461 -20.60 0.62 -31.59
CA THR A 461 -21.56 -0.44 -31.88
C THR A 461 -20.82 -1.69 -32.30
N GLU A 462 -20.98 -2.76 -31.52
CA GLU A 462 -20.42 -4.08 -31.81
C GLU A 462 -21.53 -5.09 -32.03
N VAL A 463 -21.23 -6.21 -32.70
CA VAL A 463 -22.24 -7.23 -33.01
C VAL A 463 -21.88 -8.57 -32.36
N ALA A 464 -22.68 -8.98 -31.37
CA ALA A 464 -22.61 -10.33 -30.82
C ALA A 464 -23.18 -11.33 -31.84
N GLN A 465 -22.44 -12.39 -32.14
CA GLN A 465 -22.84 -13.44 -33.09
C GLN A 465 -23.24 -14.71 -32.36
N GLY A 466 -24.12 -15.51 -32.96
CA GLY A 466 -24.50 -16.82 -32.43
C GLY A 466 -25.36 -16.77 -31.18
N VAL A 467 -26.03 -15.64 -30.89
CA VAL A 467 -26.98 -15.52 -29.79
C VAL A 467 -28.25 -16.30 -30.15
N THR A 468 -28.49 -17.42 -29.47
CA THR A 468 -29.61 -18.35 -29.77
C THR A 468 -30.85 -18.13 -28.91
N PHE A 469 -30.88 -17.05 -28.13
CA PHE A 469 -31.96 -16.70 -27.21
C PHE A 469 -32.40 -15.26 -27.43
N ALA A 470 -33.61 -14.93 -26.99
CA ALA A 470 -34.09 -13.54 -27.01
C ALA A 470 -33.42 -12.78 -25.86
N VAL A 471 -32.74 -11.67 -26.16
CA VAL A 471 -32.12 -10.81 -25.14
C VAL A 471 -33.22 -10.10 -24.35
N THR A 472 -33.22 -10.29 -23.03
CA THR A 472 -34.17 -9.70 -22.08
C THR A 472 -33.53 -8.67 -21.14
N GLY A 473 -32.21 -8.67 -21.03
CA GLY A 473 -31.46 -7.75 -20.19
C GLY A 473 -30.00 -7.61 -20.62
N THR A 474 -29.31 -6.65 -20.00
CA THR A 474 -27.87 -6.45 -20.18
C THR A 474 -27.20 -6.12 -18.86
N VAL A 475 -25.99 -6.63 -18.63
CA VAL A 475 -25.12 -6.22 -17.52
C VAL A 475 -23.90 -5.49 -18.08
N LEU A 476 -23.71 -4.24 -17.62
CA LEU A 476 -22.56 -3.42 -18.01
C LEU A 476 -21.33 -3.79 -17.19
N ASP A 477 -20.24 -4.13 -17.88
CA ASP A 477 -18.94 -4.45 -17.30
C ASP A 477 -19.03 -5.42 -16.11
N PRO A 478 -19.53 -6.65 -16.36
CA PRO A 478 -19.71 -7.66 -15.31
C PRO A 478 -18.37 -8.08 -14.66
N HIS A 479 -17.24 -7.84 -15.35
CA HIS A 479 -15.91 -8.25 -14.91
C HIS A 479 -15.14 -7.18 -14.12
N GLY A 480 -15.68 -5.97 -14.00
CA GLY A 480 -14.96 -4.86 -13.37
C GLY A 480 -13.67 -4.50 -14.13
N SER A 481 -13.74 -4.44 -15.45
CA SER A 481 -12.60 -4.10 -16.31
C SER A 481 -12.45 -2.59 -16.51
N CYS A 482 -13.51 -1.83 -16.21
CA CYS A 482 -13.52 -0.37 -16.28
C CYS A 482 -14.35 0.25 -15.15
N LEU A 483 -14.05 1.50 -14.78
CA LEU A 483 -14.94 2.35 -13.99
C LEU A 483 -16.15 2.81 -14.85
N ALA A 484 -16.90 1.82 -15.37
CA ALA A 484 -18.05 2.00 -16.23
C ALA A 484 -19.37 1.78 -15.45
N TYR A 485 -20.18 2.82 -15.34
CA TYR A 485 -21.42 2.80 -14.58
C TYR A 485 -22.64 3.03 -15.47
N PRO A 486 -23.81 2.41 -15.22
CA PRO A 486 -25.01 2.68 -16.01
C PRO A 486 -25.49 4.14 -15.87
N ALA A 487 -25.93 4.79 -16.94
CA ALA A 487 -26.41 6.18 -16.91
C ALA A 487 -27.67 6.40 -16.02
N THR A 488 -28.41 5.34 -15.70
CA THR A 488 -29.52 5.39 -14.74
C THR A 488 -29.07 5.43 -13.28
N ALA A 489 -27.78 5.21 -13.00
CA ALA A 489 -27.17 5.35 -11.69
C ALA A 489 -26.93 6.84 -11.37
N ALA A 490 -27.99 7.63 -11.24
CA ALA A 490 -27.88 8.98 -10.72
C ALA A 490 -27.54 8.93 -9.22
N ALA A 491 -26.26 9.23 -8.91
CA ALA A 491 -25.69 9.64 -7.64
C ALA A 491 -26.38 9.09 -6.39
N ALA A 492 -25.97 7.90 -5.93
CA ALA A 492 -26.05 7.63 -4.51
C ALA A 492 -25.20 8.70 -3.79
N PRO A 493 -25.69 9.31 -2.69
CA PRO A 493 -24.88 10.25 -1.93
C PRO A 493 -23.60 9.54 -1.51
N ALA A 494 -22.48 10.27 -1.59
CA ALA A 494 -21.18 9.79 -1.12
C ALA A 494 -21.37 9.13 0.26
N PRO A 495 -20.98 7.86 0.45
CA PRO A 495 -20.87 7.35 1.79
C PRO A 495 -19.86 8.26 2.52
N ALA A 496 -20.20 8.72 3.72
CA ALA A 496 -19.25 9.44 4.58
C ALA A 496 -17.94 8.62 4.63
N PRO A 497 -16.75 9.27 4.71
CA PRO A 497 -15.46 8.60 4.64
C PRO A 497 -15.47 7.45 5.65
N ARG A 498 -15.65 6.25 5.12
CA ARG A 498 -15.42 5.03 5.84
C ARG A 498 -14.10 4.59 5.27
N GLY A 499 -13.03 4.99 5.97
CA GLY A 499 -11.80 4.22 5.88
C GLY A 499 -12.18 2.75 5.94
N LEU A 500 -11.48 1.92 5.19
CA LEU A 500 -11.47 0.47 5.36
C LEU A 500 -11.02 0.16 6.79
N VAL A 501 -11.93 0.36 7.74
CA VAL A 501 -11.72 0.31 9.18
C VAL A 501 -13.06 -0.13 9.73
N GLY A 502 -13.13 -1.41 10.09
CA GLY A 502 -14.18 -1.88 10.98
C GLY A 502 -14.21 -0.94 12.19
N SER A 503 -15.33 -0.24 12.37
CA SER A 503 -15.55 0.60 13.54
C SER A 503 -15.47 -0.26 14.80
N LEU A 504 -14.30 -0.32 15.43
CA LEU A 504 -14.15 -0.75 16.82
C LEU A 504 -14.33 0.47 17.74
N PRO A 505 -14.86 0.27 18.96
CA PRO A 505 -15.20 1.37 19.85
C PRO A 505 -13.95 2.16 20.23
N ARG A 506 -14.05 3.49 20.19
CA ARG A 506 -13.04 4.44 20.68
C ARG A 506 -12.38 3.92 21.95
N ALA A 507 -11.06 3.71 21.90
CA ALA A 507 -10.26 3.54 23.10
C ALA A 507 -10.53 4.73 24.03
N ARG A 508 -10.95 4.43 25.27
CA ARG A 508 -11.10 5.48 26.29
C ARG A 508 -9.70 6.00 26.63
N PRO A 509 -9.52 7.31 26.86
CA PRO A 509 -8.27 7.82 27.38
C PRO A 509 -8.00 7.16 28.74
N GLN A 510 -6.91 6.40 28.84
CA GLN A 510 -6.46 5.79 30.08
C GLN A 510 -5.34 6.62 30.74
N PRO A 511 -5.27 6.62 32.08
CA PRO A 511 -4.31 7.40 32.86
C PRO A 511 -2.88 6.90 32.64
N PRO A 512 -1.84 7.71 32.98
CA PRO A 512 -0.45 7.37 32.67
C PRO A 512 -0.02 6.08 33.36
N ALA A 513 0.18 5.02 32.57
CA ALA A 513 0.86 3.80 32.98
C ALA A 513 2.37 3.97 32.78
N ARG A 514 3.15 3.38 33.67
CA ARG A 514 4.63 3.40 33.64
C ARG A 514 5.12 2.71 32.37
N GLY A 515 5.56 3.50 31.39
CA GLY A 515 6.02 3.02 30.08
C GLY A 515 7.35 2.26 30.15
N LEU A 516 7.60 1.45 29.11
CA LEU A 516 8.94 1.08 28.69
C LEU A 516 9.73 2.38 28.44
N ASP A 517 10.87 2.51 29.10
CA ASP A 517 11.81 3.60 28.88
C ASP A 517 12.74 3.14 27.75
N LEU A 518 12.49 3.60 26.51
CA LEU A 518 13.45 3.48 25.43
C LEU A 518 14.58 4.48 25.69
N ARG A 519 15.47 4.13 26.64
CA ARG A 519 16.73 4.84 26.79
C ARG A 519 17.70 4.31 25.74
N GLY A 520 17.84 5.04 24.64
CA GLY A 520 19.10 5.03 23.92
C GLY A 520 20.11 5.78 24.77
N HIS A 521 20.99 5.08 25.49
CA HIS A 521 22.17 5.69 26.13
C HIS A 521 23.33 4.70 26.16
N GLY A 522 24.48 5.15 25.65
CA GLY A 522 25.79 4.51 25.81
C GLY A 522 26.63 4.54 24.56
#